data_AF-A0A355US30-F1
#
_entry.id   AF-A0A355US30-F1
#
_cell.length_a   1.000
_cell.length_b   1.000
_cell.length_c   1.000
_cell.angle_alpha   90.00
_cell.angle_beta   90.00
_cell.angle_gamma   90.00
#
_symmetry.space_group_name_H-M   'P 1'
#
loop_
_entity.id
_entity.type
_entity.pdbx_description
1 polymer ?
#
loop_
_entity_poly.entity_id
_entity_poly.type
_entity_poly.pdbx_seq_one_letter_code
_entity_poly.pdbx_strand_id
1 'polypeptide(L)'
;DRLVISYSGANRDLSRVEAFGNVRIMQGNRQATASHAVYDPNEARILLDGKPRVLQGEDVITGKLITYYVNEQRSVVTGGPNQRVEAVIHPRGENAGSKP
;
A
#
# COMPACT_ATOMS: atom_id res chain seq x y z
N ASP A 1 18.22 4.76 -2.88
CA ASP A 1 16.82 4.83 -3.36
C ASP A 1 16.86 5.03 -4.87
N ARG A 2 15.90 4.50 -5.62
CA ARG A 2 15.82 4.59 -7.08
C ARG A 2 14.37 4.69 -7.51
N LEU A 3 14.05 5.61 -8.41
CA LEU A 3 12.72 5.74 -9.00
C LEU A 3 12.82 5.56 -10.51
N VAL A 4 11.99 4.70 -11.08
CA VAL A 4 11.90 4.39 -12.50
C VAL A 4 10.50 4.79 -12.96
N ILE A 5 10.42 5.69 -13.93
CA ILE A 5 9.15 6.09 -14.56
C ILE A 5 9.17 5.56 -15.99
N SER A 6 8.16 4.77 -16.31
CA SER A 6 7.89 4.28 -17.65
C SER A 6 6.76 5.10 -18.25
N TYR A 7 6.94 5.49 -19.51
CA TYR A 7 5.92 6.14 -20.32
C TYR A 7 5.57 5.23 -21.49
N SER A 8 4.31 5.21 -21.91
CA SER A 8 3.84 4.47 -23.09
C SER A 8 3.28 5.41 -24.16
N GLY A 9 3.44 4.99 -25.42
CA GLY A 9 2.82 5.64 -26.56
C GLY A 9 3.50 6.94 -27.03
N ALA A 10 2.99 7.48 -28.14
CA ALA A 10 3.49 8.71 -28.75
C ALA A 10 3.25 9.95 -27.87
N ASN A 11 2.25 9.91 -26.99
CA ASN A 11 1.82 11.03 -26.16
C ASN A 11 2.53 11.12 -24.80
N ARG A 12 3.48 10.22 -24.51
CA ARG A 12 4.16 10.10 -23.20
C ARG A 12 3.16 9.94 -22.04
N ASP A 13 2.16 9.09 -22.23
CA ASP A 13 1.26 8.73 -21.14
C ASP A 13 2.04 7.94 -20.09
N LEU A 14 1.87 8.31 -18.83
CA LEU A 14 2.55 7.65 -17.71
C LEU A 14 2.01 6.22 -17.62
N SER A 15 2.89 5.22 -17.81
CA SER A 15 2.49 3.82 -17.92
C SER A 15 2.74 3.04 -16.64
N ARG A 16 3.84 3.35 -15.95
CA ARG A 16 4.19 2.72 -14.67
C ARG A 16 5.21 3.56 -13.91
N VAL A 17 5.14 3.56 -12.59
CA VAL A 17 6.19 4.10 -11.71
C VAL A 17 6.65 3.01 -10.75
N GLU A 18 7.94 2.72 -10.73
CA GLU A 18 8.55 1.77 -9.80
C GLU A 18 9.53 2.50 -8.89
N ALA A 19 9.36 2.38 -7.58
CA ALA A 19 10.18 3.01 -6.57
C ALA A 19 10.86 1.95 -5.72
N PHE A 20 12.18 2.03 -5.57
CA PHE A 20 13.03 1.06 -4.87
C PHE A 20 13.82 1.75 -3.75
N GLY A 21 13.88 1.09 -2.61
CA GLY A 21 14.59 1.54 -1.42
C GLY A 21 13.82 2.65 -0.69
N ASN A 22 13.53 2.42 0.59
CA ASN A 22 12.91 3.38 1.51
C ASN A 22 11.67 4.09 0.94
N VAL A 23 10.76 3.35 0.28
CA VAL A 23 9.52 3.93 -0.23
C VAL A 23 8.65 4.35 0.95
N ARG A 24 8.17 5.60 0.94
CA ARG A 24 7.21 6.14 1.90
C ARG A 24 6.09 6.85 1.17
N ILE A 25 4.85 6.43 1.43
CA ILE A 25 3.63 7.04 0.91
C ILE A 25 2.90 7.67 2.09
N MET A 26 2.56 8.95 1.97
CA MET A 26 1.86 9.72 2.99
C MET A 26 0.51 10.15 2.42
N GLN A 27 -0.58 9.80 3.08
CA GLN A 27 -1.93 10.17 2.69
C GLN A 27 -2.74 10.55 3.94
N GLY A 28 -2.81 11.84 4.24
CA GLY A 28 -3.39 12.34 5.48
C GLY A 28 -2.70 11.72 6.70
N ASN A 29 -3.47 11.00 7.53
CA ASN A 29 -2.98 10.32 8.73
C ASN A 29 -2.49 8.87 8.48
N ARG A 30 -2.47 8.43 7.21
CA ARG A 30 -1.99 7.10 6.81
C ARG A 30 -0.61 7.21 6.19
N GLN A 31 0.33 6.40 6.68
CA GLN A 31 1.69 6.32 6.20
C GLN A 31 2.02 4.88 5.79
N ALA A 32 2.24 4.62 4.51
CA ALA A 32 2.75 3.34 4.03
C ALA A 32 4.27 3.40 3.82
N THR A 33 4.97 2.34 4.17
CA THR A 33 6.42 2.19 3.99
C THR A 33 6.71 0.82 3.38
N ALA A 34 7.68 0.74 2.46
CA ALA A 34 8.04 -0.49 1.78
C ALA A 34 9.47 -0.44 1.23
N SER A 35 10.06 -1.60 0.91
CA SER A 35 11.35 -1.63 0.20
C SER A 35 11.17 -1.42 -1.30
N HIS A 36 10.00 -1.76 -1.84
CA HIS A 36 9.67 -1.58 -3.25
C HIS A 36 8.20 -1.22 -3.42
N ALA A 37 7.90 -0.37 -4.40
CA ALA A 37 6.56 0.05 -4.73
C ALA A 37 6.37 0.20 -6.24
N VAL A 38 5.22 -0.25 -6.74
CA VAL A 38 4.85 -0.13 -8.15
C VAL A 38 3.50 0.55 -8.25
N TYR A 39 3.46 1.74 -8.85
CA TYR A 39 2.23 2.42 -9.19
C TYR A 39 1.88 2.19 -10.66
N ASP A 40 0.68 1.66 -10.88
CA ASP A 40 0.07 1.51 -12.18
C ASP A 40 -1.11 2.49 -12.30
N PRO A 41 -0.99 3.55 -13.10
CA PRO A 41 -2.06 4.53 -13.31
C PRO A 41 -3.22 3.97 -14.14
N ASN A 42 -2.99 2.98 -15.02
CA ASN A 42 -4.06 2.39 -15.83
C ASN A 42 -5.06 1.62 -14.96
N GLU A 43 -4.53 0.88 -13.99
CA GLU A 43 -5.33 0.15 -13.01
C GLU A 43 -5.60 0.96 -11.73
N ALA A 44 -5.08 2.19 -11.65
CA ALA A 44 -5.11 3.05 -10.48
C ALA A 44 -4.77 2.30 -9.17
N ARG A 45 -3.69 1.52 -9.21
CA ARG A 45 -3.28 0.67 -8.09
C ARG A 45 -1.80 0.87 -7.73
N ILE A 46 -1.49 0.78 -6.46
CA ILE A 46 -0.12 0.82 -5.93
C ILE A 46 0.15 -0.52 -5.24
N LEU A 47 1.15 -1.24 -5.73
CA LEU A 47 1.66 -2.45 -5.11
C LEU A 47 2.85 -2.08 -4.21
N LEU A 48 2.89 -2.62 -3.00
CA LEU A 48 3.97 -2.41 -2.03
C LEU A 48 4.49 -3.77 -1.58
N ASP A 49 5.78 -4.00 -1.74
CA ASP A 49 6.44 -5.25 -1.34
C ASP A 49 7.79 -5.01 -0.65
N GLY A 50 8.44 -6.10 -0.22
CA GLY A 50 9.66 -6.03 0.55
C GLY A 50 9.42 -5.46 1.95
N LYS A 51 8.61 -6.17 2.74
CA LYS A 51 8.18 -5.80 4.11
C LYS A 51 7.33 -4.52 4.15
N PRO A 52 6.21 -4.49 3.42
CA PRO A 52 5.31 -3.34 3.44
C PRO A 52 4.66 -3.19 4.81
N ARG A 53 4.56 -1.94 5.26
CA ARG A 53 4.04 -1.55 6.57
C ARG A 53 3.26 -0.26 6.47
N VAL A 54 1.98 -0.31 6.85
CA VAL A 54 1.06 0.82 6.86
C VAL A 54 0.79 1.22 8.30
N LEU A 55 0.96 2.49 8.60
CA LEU A 55 0.60 3.14 9.85
C LEU A 55 -0.66 3.96 9.61
N GLN A 56 -1.67 3.83 10.45
CA GLN A 56 -2.86 4.69 10.42
C GLN A 56 -3.17 5.15 11.84
N GLY A 57 -2.72 6.35 12.19
CA GLY A 57 -2.77 6.80 13.59
C GLY A 57 -1.95 5.87 14.49
N GLU A 58 -2.63 5.11 15.33
CA GLU A 58 -2.03 4.12 16.24
C GLU A 58 -2.02 2.69 15.65
N ASP A 59 -2.76 2.45 14.57
CA ASP A 59 -2.85 1.15 13.94
C ASP A 59 -1.62 0.87 13.08
N VAL A 60 -1.08 -0.35 13.19
CA VAL A 60 0.05 -0.83 12.39
C VAL A 60 -0.36 -2.08 11.64
N ILE A 61 -0.33 -2.01 10.32
CA ILE A 61 -0.66 -3.12 9.44
C ILE A 61 0.59 -3.53 8.69
N THR A 62 0.98 -4.79 8.83
CA THR A 62 2.12 -5.38 8.11
C THR A 62 1.69 -6.64 7.38
N GLY A 63 2.35 -6.93 6.25
CA GLY A 63 2.06 -8.11 5.45
C GLY A 63 3.21 -8.44 4.52
N LYS A 64 2.98 -9.41 3.63
CA LYS A 64 3.95 -9.75 2.58
C LYS A 64 3.81 -8.78 1.39
N LEU A 65 2.58 -8.45 1.06
CA LEU A 65 2.21 -7.60 -0.07
C LEU A 65 1.05 -6.69 0.36
N ILE A 66 1.14 -5.40 0.05
CA ILE A 66 0.04 -4.46 0.24
C ILE A 66 -0.33 -3.87 -1.11
N THR A 67 -1.57 -4.05 -1.51
CA THR A 67 -2.14 -3.46 -2.72
C THR A 67 -3.07 -2.33 -2.30
N TYR A 68 -2.82 -1.12 -2.78
CA TYR A 68 -3.65 0.05 -2.56
C TYR A 68 -4.36 0.44 -3.86
N TYR A 69 -5.68 0.37 -3.86
CA TYR A 69 -6.53 0.78 -4.96
C TYR A 69 -6.90 2.25 -4.76
N VAL A 70 -6.37 3.12 -5.61
CA VAL A 70 -6.53 4.58 -5.51
C VAL A 70 -7.98 4.99 -5.76
N ASN A 71 -8.62 4.40 -6.77
CA ASN A 71 -10.01 4.72 -7.13
C ASN A 71 -11.01 4.30 -6.04
N GLU A 72 -10.76 3.18 -5.37
CA GLU A 72 -11.62 2.67 -4.28
C GLU A 72 -11.21 3.19 -2.90
N GLN A 73 -10.09 3.91 -2.81
CA GLN A 73 -9.46 4.32 -1.54
C GLN A 73 -9.27 3.14 -0.57
N ARG A 74 -9.02 1.95 -1.13
CA ARG A 74 -9.03 0.67 -0.42
C ARG A 74 -7.64 0.06 -0.41
N SER A 75 -7.21 -0.45 0.75
CA SER A 75 -5.98 -1.23 0.88
C SER A 75 -6.30 -2.70 1.15
N VAL A 76 -5.71 -3.60 0.37
CA VAL A 76 -5.75 -5.06 0.57
C VAL A 76 -4.37 -5.52 0.99
N VAL A 77 -4.30 -6.27 2.09
CA VAL A 77 -3.04 -6.81 2.61
C VAL A 77 -3.07 -8.32 2.47
N THR A 78 -2.05 -8.87 1.83
CA THR A 78 -1.90 -10.30 1.61
C THR A 78 -0.77 -10.85 2.48
N GLY A 79 -1.09 -11.88 3.26
CA GLY A 79 -0.12 -12.67 4.01
C GLY A 79 0.49 -13.74 3.12
N GLY A 80 1.78 -14.03 3.30
CA GLY A 80 2.44 -15.15 2.64
C GLY A 80 2.15 -16.49 3.35
N PRO A 81 2.41 -17.62 2.68
CA PRO A 81 2.24 -18.96 3.26
C PRO A 81 3.05 -19.20 4.54
N ASN A 82 4.21 -18.52 4.68
CA ASN A 82 5.06 -18.54 5.88
C ASN A 82 5.13 -17.18 6.60
N GLN A 83 4.32 -16.21 6.19
CA GLN A 83 4.38 -14.84 6.71
C GLN A 83 2.95 -14.35 6.93
N ARG A 84 2.45 -14.55 8.15
CA ARG A 84 1.08 -14.17 8.52
C ARG A 84 0.88 -12.66 8.32
N VAL A 85 -0.33 -12.25 7.94
CA VAL A 85 -0.71 -10.85 8.07
C VAL A 85 -0.73 -10.52 9.55
N GLU A 86 0.00 -9.50 9.95
CA GLU A 86 -0.03 -8.98 11.31
C GLU A 86 -0.59 -7.57 11.25
N ALA A 87 -1.88 -7.47 11.56
CA ALA A 87 -2.58 -6.21 11.74
C ALA A 87 -2.72 -5.98 13.25
N VAL A 88 -1.87 -5.11 13.79
CA VAL A 88 -2.04 -4.58 15.14
C VAL A 88 -2.99 -3.39 15.02
N ILE A 89 -4.27 -3.70 15.09
CA ILE A 89 -5.32 -2.68 15.22
C ILE A 89 -5.37 -2.36 16.71
N HIS A 90 -5.06 -1.13 17.09
CA HIS A 90 -5.31 -0.62 18.42
C HIS A 90 -6.78 -0.16 18.42
N PRO A 91 -7.71 -0.93 18.99
CA PRO A 91 -9.07 -0.43 19.16
C PRO A 91 -9.00 0.76 20.11
N ARG A 92 -9.16 1.98 19.59
CA ARG A 92 -9.87 2.98 20.38
C ARG A 92 -11.29 2.47 20.49
N GLY A 93 -11.70 2.14 21.71
CA GLY A 93 -13.04 1.67 21.98
C GLY A 93 -14.06 2.65 21.41
N GLU A 94 -14.70 2.26 20.32
CA GLU A 94 -15.93 2.86 19.81
C GLU A 94 -16.58 1.83 18.87
N ASN A 95 -17.51 1.07 19.45
CA ASN A 95 -18.61 0.39 18.78
C ASN A 95 -18.27 -0.50 17.56
N ALA A 96 -17.87 -1.74 17.85
CA ALA A 96 -18.15 -2.87 16.97
C ALA A 96 -19.66 -3.15 16.96
N GLY A 97 -20.42 -2.28 16.31
CA GLY A 97 -21.82 -2.47 15.98
C GLY A 97 -21.95 -3.53 14.89
N SER A 98 -22.45 -4.70 15.32
CA SER A 98 -23.47 -5.53 14.67
C SER A 98 -23.35 -5.87 13.18
N LYS A 99 -23.50 -7.16 12.87
CA LYS A 99 -24.60 -7.64 12.01
C LYS A 99 -24.84 -9.15 12.24
N PRO A 100 -26.05 -9.63 11.88
CA PRO A 100 -26.95 -10.45 12.71
C PRO A 100 -26.66 -11.95 12.67
#